data_AF-Q2U4T3-F1
#
_entry.id   AF-Q2U4T3-F1
#
_cell.length_a   1.000
_cell.length_b   1.000
_cell.length_c   1.000
_cell.angle_alpha   90.00
_cell.angle_beta   90.00
_cell.angle_gamma   90.00
#
_symmetry.space_group_name_H-M   'P 1'
#
loop_
_entity.id
_entity.type
_entity.pdbx_description
1 polymer ?
#
loop_
_entity_poly.entity_id
_entity_poly.type
_entity_poly.pdbx_seq_one_letter_code
_entity_poly.pdbx_strand_id
1 'polypeptide(L)'
;MAKYYPLSQILTVAKVHPFYSDTQWAPTRERLSDILANSNDYAEDIHLHSFPPTEKAKLPQNGYRQSTYISTTGGGSGGAPMVFATDSLENRHQRAAIGSLIRACQIIEPGDWVLTMHVSGHFYRQVNALRRW
;
A
#
# COMPACT_ATOMS: atom_id res chain seq x y z
N MET A 1 17.38 1.43 14.15
CA MET A 1 16.96 1.63 12.74
C MET A 1 15.70 2.46 12.75
N ALA A 2 15.60 3.49 11.89
CA ALA A 2 14.46 4.39 11.90
C ALA A 2 13.15 3.59 11.74
N LYS A 3 12.22 3.73 12.69
CA LYS A 3 10.91 3.07 12.67
C LYS A 3 9.95 3.68 11.63
N TYR A 4 10.36 4.76 10.96
CA TYR A 4 9.54 5.58 10.08
C TYR A 4 10.39 6.19 8.97
N TYR A 5 9.76 6.52 7.84
CA TYR A 5 10.37 7.26 6.74
C TYR A 5 10.05 8.76 6.90
N PRO A 6 11.06 9.66 6.92
CA PRO A 6 10.81 11.09 6.97
C PRO A 6 10.16 11.58 5.68
N LEU A 7 9.33 12.64 5.79
CA LEU A 7 8.59 13.19 4.66
C LEU A 7 9.51 13.58 3.49
N SER A 8 10.70 14.14 3.78
CA SER A 8 11.68 14.49 2.74
C SER A 8 12.06 13.30 1.87
N GLN A 9 12.36 12.14 2.46
CA GLN A 9 12.68 10.91 1.71
C GLN A 9 11.48 10.41 0.89
N ILE A 10 10.27 10.50 1.45
CA ILE A 10 9.04 10.12 0.73
C ILE A 10 8.87 11.01 -0.51
N LEU A 11 9.07 12.32 -0.38
CA LEU A 11 8.92 13.25 -1.48
C LEU A 11 10.05 13.12 -2.51
N THR A 12 11.29 12.85 -2.09
CA THR A 12 12.41 12.52 -3.01
C THR A 12 12.06 11.32 -3.90
N VAL A 13 11.52 10.25 -3.32
CA VAL A 13 11.08 9.07 -4.09
C VAL A 13 9.88 9.40 -4.99
N ALA A 14 8.96 10.25 -4.51
CA ALA A 14 7.81 10.67 -5.30
C ALA A 14 8.23 11.42 -6.58
N LYS A 15 9.28 12.26 -6.55
CA LYS A 15 9.76 13.00 -7.74
C LYS A 15 10.11 12.10 -8.92
N VAL A 16 10.61 10.90 -8.66
CA VAL A 16 11.00 9.94 -9.73
C VAL A 16 9.90 8.92 -10.02
N HIS A 17 8.75 9.03 -9.36
CA HIS A 17 7.63 8.12 -9.54
C HIS A 17 6.84 8.46 -10.82
N PRO A 18 6.28 7.47 -11.55
CA PRO A 18 5.45 7.69 -12.74
C PRO A 18 4.22 8.59 -12.54
N PHE A 19 3.86 8.89 -11.30
CA PHE A 19 2.75 9.81 -11.00
C PHE A 19 3.13 11.27 -11.15
N TYR A 20 4.43 11.56 -11.05
CA TYR A 20 4.98 12.91 -11.00
C TYR A 20 6.17 13.11 -11.94
N SER A 21 6.48 12.12 -12.79
CA SER A 21 7.56 12.15 -13.77
C SER A 21 7.19 11.31 -15.00
N ASP A 22 7.94 11.49 -16.09
CA ASP A 22 7.73 10.76 -17.35
C ASP A 22 8.25 9.31 -17.32
N THR A 23 8.59 8.77 -16.15
CA THR A 23 9.09 7.40 -16.02
C THR A 23 7.95 6.40 -16.22
N GLN A 24 8.26 5.27 -16.89
CA GLN A 24 7.25 4.24 -17.15
C GLN A 24 6.92 3.39 -15.91
N TRP A 25 7.93 3.14 -15.06
CA TRP A 25 7.81 2.21 -13.93
C TRP A 25 8.24 2.87 -12.62
N ALA A 26 7.54 2.51 -11.55
CA ALA A 26 7.93 2.92 -10.21
C ALA A 26 9.30 2.35 -9.86
N PRO A 27 10.12 3.07 -9.07
CA PRO A 27 11.41 2.57 -8.62
C PRO A 27 11.24 1.29 -7.78
N THR A 28 12.13 0.32 -7.99
CA THR A 28 12.16 -0.91 -7.18
C THR A 28 12.76 -0.63 -5.81
N ARG A 29 12.52 -1.55 -4.86
CA ARG A 29 13.02 -1.42 -3.49
C ARG A 29 14.54 -1.28 -3.43
N GLU A 30 15.24 -2.01 -4.28
CA GLU A 30 16.70 -2.03 -4.37
C GLU A 30 17.25 -0.67 -4.84
N ARG A 31 16.47 0.05 -5.65
CA ARG A 31 16.88 1.34 -6.21
C ARG A 31 16.57 2.52 -5.28
N LEU A 32 15.78 2.30 -4.23
CA LEU A 32 15.42 3.36 -3.27
C LEU A 32 16.64 3.88 -2.53
N SER A 33 17.57 3.02 -2.11
CA SER A 33 18.79 3.46 -1.43
C SER A 33 19.62 4.40 -2.31
N ASP A 34 19.72 4.07 -3.60
CA ASP A 34 20.51 4.84 -4.55
C ASP A 34 19.83 6.17 -4.87
N ILE A 35 18.50 6.19 -5.00
CA ILE A 35 17.72 7.43 -5.20
C ILE A 35 17.92 8.37 -4.01
N LEU A 36 17.83 7.85 -2.79
CA LEU A 36 17.99 8.65 -1.57
C LEU A 36 19.44 9.13 -1.40
N ALA A 37 20.43 8.28 -1.69
CA ALA A 37 21.84 8.63 -1.55
C ALA A 37 22.32 9.66 -2.59
N ASN A 38 21.77 9.61 -3.81
CA ASN A 38 22.13 10.52 -4.90
C ASN A 38 21.23 11.74 -5.02
N SER A 39 20.25 11.90 -4.12
CA SER A 39 19.41 13.08 -4.11
C SER A 39 20.18 14.28 -3.58
N ASN A 40 20.29 15.34 -4.37
CA ASN A 40 20.75 16.66 -3.94
C ASN A 40 19.62 17.47 -3.28
N ASP A 41 18.53 16.79 -2.91
CA ASP A 41 17.36 17.43 -2.35
C ASP A 41 17.60 17.75 -0.87
N TYR A 42 17.79 19.03 -0.55
CA TYR A 42 17.74 19.48 0.82
C TYR A 42 16.30 19.43 1.31
N ALA A 43 16.08 19.01 2.56
CA ALA A 43 14.74 18.85 3.13
C ALA A 43 13.91 20.14 3.10
N GLU A 44 14.55 21.31 3.03
CA GLU A 44 13.93 22.63 2.95
C GLU A 44 13.40 22.97 1.54
N ASP A 45 13.94 22.35 0.48
CA ASP A 45 13.57 22.63 -0.92
C ASP A 45 12.42 21.76 -1.45
N ILE A 46 12.00 20.73 -0.69
CA ILE A 46 10.93 19.83 -1.12
C ILE A 46 9.60 20.21 -0.47
N HIS A 47 8.80 20.99 -1.20
CA HIS A 47 7.47 21.39 -0.76
C HIS A 47 6.40 20.41 -1.25
N LEU A 48 5.56 19.89 -0.34
CA LEU A 48 4.45 18.99 -0.68
C LEU A 48 3.52 19.57 -1.77
N HIS A 49 3.33 20.89 -1.78
CA HIS A 49 2.47 21.57 -2.74
C HIS A 49 3.00 21.59 -4.18
N SER A 50 4.27 21.22 -4.41
CA SER A 50 4.81 21.10 -5.78
C SER A 50 4.34 19.84 -6.51
N PHE A 51 3.74 18.87 -5.79
CA PHE A 51 3.19 17.66 -6.37
C PHE A 51 1.72 17.91 -6.75
N PRO A 52 1.38 17.94 -8.05
CA PRO A 52 0.02 18.22 -8.49
C PRO A 52 -0.93 17.10 -8.05
N PRO A 53 -2.18 17.42 -7.67
CA PRO A 53 -3.19 16.39 -7.44
C PRO A 53 -3.39 15.54 -8.71
N THR A 54 -3.29 14.22 -8.56
CA THR A 54 -3.46 13.29 -9.69
C THR A 54 -4.86 12.69 -9.69
N GLU A 55 -5.51 12.73 -10.85
CA GLU A 55 -6.79 12.07 -11.07
C GLU A 55 -6.60 10.61 -11.46
N LYS A 56 -7.50 9.73 -11.00
CA LYS A 56 -7.46 8.29 -11.30
C LYS A 56 -7.40 7.98 -12.81
N ALA A 57 -8.06 8.79 -13.65
CA ALA A 57 -8.10 8.61 -15.09
C ALA A 57 -6.74 8.88 -15.78
N LYS A 58 -5.85 9.63 -15.13
CA LYS A 58 -4.55 10.05 -15.66
C LYS A 58 -3.41 9.19 -15.14
N LEU A 59 -3.71 8.12 -14.39
CA LEU A 59 -2.68 7.21 -13.88
C LEU A 59 -2.10 6.40 -15.06
N PRO A 60 -0.76 6.34 -15.22
CA PRO A 60 -0.13 5.56 -16.26
C PRO A 60 -0.45 4.06 -16.10
N GLN A 61 -0.19 3.25 -17.15
CA GLN A 61 -0.21 1.80 -17.02
C GLN A 61 0.82 1.39 -15.98
N ASN A 62 0.35 1.09 -14.79
CA ASN A 62 1.17 1.10 -13.60
C ASN A 62 1.63 -0.33 -13.24
N GLY A 63 2.87 -0.42 -12.75
CA GLY A 63 3.48 -1.68 -12.28
C GLY A 63 2.79 -2.30 -11.06
N TYR A 64 1.79 -1.61 -10.47
CA TYR A 64 0.97 -2.11 -9.36
C TYR A 64 0.18 -3.39 -9.68
N ARG A 65 0.19 -3.88 -10.92
CA ARG A 65 -0.33 -5.22 -11.23
C ARG A 65 0.57 -6.36 -10.72
N GLN A 66 1.82 -6.07 -10.37
CA GLN A 66 2.74 -7.07 -9.85
C GLN A 66 2.68 -7.08 -8.31
N SER A 67 2.51 -8.29 -7.74
CA SER A 67 2.60 -8.51 -6.28
C SER A 67 1.69 -7.62 -5.45
N THR A 68 0.48 -7.32 -5.93
CA THR A 68 -0.52 -6.51 -5.20
C THR A 68 -1.72 -7.34 -4.78
N TYR A 69 -2.29 -7.03 -3.61
CA TYR A 69 -3.66 -7.40 -3.29
C TYR A 69 -4.59 -6.26 -3.67
N ILE A 70 -5.60 -6.59 -4.45
CA ILE A 70 -6.64 -5.65 -4.86
C ILE A 70 -7.85 -5.86 -3.95
N SER A 71 -8.25 -4.81 -3.23
CA SER A 71 -9.50 -4.75 -2.48
C SER A 71 -10.39 -3.67 -3.08
N THR A 72 -11.70 -3.82 -2.95
CA THR A 72 -12.64 -2.73 -3.20
C THR A 72 -12.90 -1.97 -1.88
N THR A 73 -13.56 -0.80 -1.90
CA THR A 73 -14.14 -0.15 -0.71
C THR A 73 -15.65 -0.19 -0.74
N GLY A 74 -16.24 -0.44 0.41
CA GLY A 74 -17.65 -0.72 0.63
C GLY A 74 -18.68 0.34 0.26
N GLY A 75 -18.29 1.39 -0.47
CA GLY A 75 -19.02 2.65 -0.62
C GLY A 75 -20.54 2.50 -0.67
N GLY A 76 -21.22 3.10 0.30
CA GLY A 76 -22.68 3.08 0.46
C GLY A 76 -23.43 4.11 -0.40
N SER A 77 -22.80 4.67 -1.43
CA SER A 77 -23.37 5.72 -2.28
C SER A 77 -24.01 5.21 -3.58
N GLY A 78 -24.07 3.88 -3.80
CA GLY A 78 -24.65 3.29 -5.00
C GLY A 78 -23.79 3.41 -6.28
N GLY A 79 -22.58 3.97 -6.17
CA GLY A 79 -21.62 4.07 -7.26
C GLY A 79 -20.75 2.83 -7.45
N ALA A 80 -19.92 2.82 -8.50
CA ALA A 80 -18.96 1.75 -8.74
C ALA A 80 -17.96 1.61 -7.57
N PRO A 81 -17.63 0.39 -7.12
CA PRO A 81 -16.70 0.20 -6.01
C PRO A 81 -15.33 0.82 -6.29
N MET A 82 -14.81 1.62 -5.37
CA MET A 82 -13.45 2.13 -5.48
C MET A 82 -12.47 0.99 -5.20
N VAL A 83 -11.42 0.89 -6.01
CA VAL A 83 -10.41 -0.18 -5.94
C VAL A 83 -9.14 0.37 -5.32
N PHE A 84 -8.59 -0.35 -4.34
CA PHE A 84 -7.32 -0.09 -3.68
C PHE A 84 -6.38 -1.26 -3.92
N ALA A 85 -5.15 -0.93 -4.31
CA ALA A 85 -4.07 -1.88 -4.46
C ALA A 85 -3.11 -1.70 -3.28
N THR A 86 -2.80 -2.80 -2.59
CA THR A 86 -1.85 -2.81 -1.48
C THR A 86 -0.74 -3.80 -1.78
N ASP A 87 0.50 -3.44 -1.48
CA ASP A 87 1.62 -4.35 -1.62
C ASP A 87 1.36 -5.69 -0.88
N SER A 88 1.71 -6.80 -1.53
CA SER A 88 1.41 -8.12 -1.02
C SER A 88 2.17 -8.50 0.24
N LEU A 89 3.40 -8.03 0.38
CA LEU A 89 4.21 -8.28 1.57
C LEU A 89 3.69 -7.42 2.72
N GLU A 90 3.41 -6.14 2.46
CA GLU A 90 2.82 -5.24 3.45
C GLU A 90 1.48 -5.78 3.96
N ASN A 91 0.58 -6.20 3.07
CA ASN A 91 -0.70 -6.80 3.46
C ASN A 91 -0.51 -8.08 4.28
N ARG A 92 0.51 -8.91 4.00
CA ARG A 92 0.83 -10.09 4.84
C ARG A 92 1.31 -9.68 6.23
N HIS A 93 2.17 -8.68 6.33
CA HIS A 93 2.65 -8.18 7.61
C HIS A 93 1.53 -7.57 8.45
N GLN A 94 0.66 -6.76 7.85
CA GLN A 94 -0.52 -6.22 8.51
C GLN A 94 -1.44 -7.33 9.02
N ARG A 95 -1.65 -8.39 8.22
CA ARG A 95 -2.44 -9.57 8.62
C ARG A 95 -1.80 -10.36 9.77
N ALA A 96 -0.48 -10.52 9.76
CA ALA A 96 0.21 -11.18 10.86
C ALA A 96 0.09 -10.38 12.15
N ALA A 97 0.33 -9.06 12.09
CA ALA A 97 0.23 -8.17 13.24
C ALA A 97 -1.17 -8.15 13.86
N ILE A 98 -2.23 -8.02 13.04
CA ILE A 98 -3.60 -8.04 13.55
C ILE A 98 -3.99 -9.42 14.09
N GLY A 99 -3.52 -10.50 13.45
CA GLY A 99 -3.71 -11.86 13.97
C GLY A 99 -3.09 -12.06 15.35
N SER A 100 -1.87 -11.55 15.55
CA SER A 100 -1.21 -11.55 16.86
C SER A 100 -1.97 -10.74 17.90
N LEU A 101 -2.52 -9.56 17.52
CA LEU A 101 -3.32 -8.74 18.43
C LEU A 101 -4.61 -9.46 18.85
N ILE A 102 -5.38 -9.98 17.90
CA ILE A 102 -6.65 -10.67 18.18
C ILE A 102 -6.42 -11.89 19.07
N ARG A 103 -5.34 -12.65 18.84
CA ARG A 103 -4.92 -13.75 19.71
C ARG A 103 -4.54 -13.27 21.12
N ALA A 104 -3.80 -12.17 21.22
CA ALA A 104 -3.43 -11.59 22.51
C ALA A 104 -4.66 -11.12 23.32
N CYS A 105 -5.70 -10.66 22.62
CA CYS A 105 -6.99 -10.34 23.22
C CYS A 105 -7.86 -11.57 23.53
N GLN A 106 -7.36 -12.79 23.33
CA GLN A 106 -8.08 -14.05 23.55
C GLN A 106 -9.40 -14.16 22.77
N ILE A 107 -9.49 -13.51 21.62
CA ILE A 107 -10.66 -13.56 20.74
C ILE A 107 -10.63 -14.82 19.85
N ILE A 108 -9.42 -15.34 19.56
CA ILE A 108 -9.20 -16.54 18.74
C ILE A 108 -8.17 -17.47 19.39
N GLU A 109 -8.28 -18.76 19.11
CA GLU A 109 -7.37 -19.81 19.55
C GLU A 109 -6.88 -20.70 18.37
N PRO A 110 -5.84 -21.54 18.58
CA PRO A 110 -5.38 -22.46 17.54
C PRO A 110 -6.50 -23.40 17.07
N GLY A 111 -6.85 -23.32 15.78
CA GLY A 111 -7.95 -24.08 15.20
C GLY A 111 -9.06 -23.20 14.64
N ASP A 112 -9.15 -21.96 15.11
CA ASP A 112 -10.16 -21.01 14.65
C ASP A 112 -9.90 -20.50 13.24
N TRP A 113 -10.99 -20.20 12.53
CA TRP A 113 -10.97 -19.64 11.20
C TRP A 113 -11.44 -18.19 11.24
N VAL A 114 -10.53 -17.26 10.89
CA VAL A 114 -10.86 -15.83 10.80
C VAL A 114 -11.21 -15.47 9.36
N LEU A 115 -12.48 -15.15 9.13
CA LEU A 115 -12.97 -14.64 7.86
C LEU A 115 -13.26 -13.14 7.97
N THR A 116 -12.63 -12.34 7.11
CA THR A 116 -12.93 -10.91 7.01
C THR A 116 -13.86 -10.69 5.82
N MET A 117 -15.13 -10.41 6.08
CA MET A 117 -16.13 -10.08 5.06
C MET A 117 -16.49 -8.59 5.12
N HIS A 118 -16.78 -8.01 3.96
CA HIS A 118 -17.40 -6.70 3.88
C HIS A 118 -18.93 -6.86 3.84
N VAL A 119 -19.66 -5.97 4.51
CA VAL A 119 -21.12 -6.06 4.71
C VAL A 119 -21.95 -5.85 3.43
N SER A 120 -21.35 -5.38 2.34
CA SER A 120 -22.05 -5.15 1.06
C SER A 120 -22.12 -6.39 0.14
N GLY A 121 -21.81 -7.59 0.63
CA GLY A 121 -22.05 -8.86 -0.07
C GLY A 121 -21.16 -9.16 -1.28
N HIS A 122 -20.34 -8.22 -1.72
CA HIS A 122 -19.34 -8.45 -2.75
C HIS A 122 -18.06 -9.04 -2.11
N PHE A 123 -17.38 -9.96 -2.80
CA PHE A 123 -16.19 -10.64 -2.27
C PHE A 123 -15.01 -9.66 -2.24
N TYR A 124 -14.71 -9.08 -1.08
CA TYR A 124 -13.65 -8.06 -0.93
C TYR A 124 -12.26 -8.64 -0.82
N ARG A 125 -12.16 -9.93 -0.52
CA ARG A 125 -10.89 -10.52 -0.11
C ARG A 125 -10.86 -11.99 -0.46
N GLN A 126 -9.87 -12.39 -1.23
CA GLN A 126 -9.52 -13.81 -1.36
C GLN A 126 -9.23 -14.38 0.03
N VAL A 127 -9.81 -15.56 0.29
CA VAL A 127 -9.54 -16.38 1.45
C VAL A 127 -8.05 -16.71 1.47
N ASN A 128 -7.29 -16.05 2.34
CA ASN A 128 -6.03 -16.62 2.80
C ASN A 128 -6.38 -17.51 3.97
N ALA A 129 -6.51 -18.82 3.70
CA ALA A 129 -6.47 -19.81 4.77
C ALA A 129 -5.20 -19.53 5.59
N LEU A 130 -5.35 -19.33 6.90
CA LEU A 130 -4.23 -19.31 7.82
C LEU A 130 -3.61 -20.71 7.77
N ARG A 131 -2.67 -20.91 6.83
CA ARG A 131 -1.94 -22.17 6.70
C ARG A 131 -1.00 -22.24 7.90
N ARG A 132 -1.25 -23.26 8.72
CA ARG A 132 -0.50 -23.78 9.88
C ARG A 132 0.87 -23.13 10.12
N TRP A 133 1.02 -22.59 11.35
CA TRP A 133 2.30 -22.49 12.04
C TRP A 133 2.76 -23.88 12.49
#